data_AF-A0A972C035-F1
#
_entry.id   AF-A0A972C035-F1
#
_cell.length_a   1.000
_cell.length_b   1.000
_cell.length_c   1.000
_cell.angle_alpha   90.00
_cell.angle_beta   90.00
_cell.angle_gamma   90.00
#
_symmetry.space_group_name_H-M   'P 1'
#
loop_
_entity.id
_entity.type
_entity.pdbx_description
1 polymer ?
#
loop_
_entity_poly.entity_id
_entity_poly.type
_entity_poly.pdbx_seq_one_letter_code
_entity_poly.pdbx_strand_id
1 'polypeptide(L)' 'MARGSDTSGRQLVPGAHQALDNMKYEIAAELGIPVYQGSEDYWGNIPSRDCGAVGGHMVRRLIQIAQEAMVNGQLPR' A
#
# COMPACT_ATOMS: atom_id res chain seq x y z
N MET A 1 30.38 14.07 1.31
CA MET A 1 29.24 13.27 1.81
C MET A 1 27.97 13.98 1.37
N ALA A 2 27.18 13.37 0.48
CA ALA A 2 25.92 13.96 0.00
C ALA A 2 24.89 13.94 1.14
N ARG A 3 24.27 15.09 1.43
CA ARG A 3 23.20 15.23 2.40
C ARG A 3 22.00 14.45 1.87
N GLY A 4 21.83 13.22 2.35
CA GLY A 4 20.65 12.41 2.06
C GLY A 4 19.42 13.17 2.51
N SER A 5 18.48 13.37 1.59
CA SER A 5 17.21 14.02 1.87
C SER A 5 16.49 13.27 2.99
N ASP A 6 16.23 13.96 4.11
CA ASP A 6 15.29 13.56 5.16
C ASP A 6 13.84 13.62 4.60
N THR A 7 13.53 12.83 3.58
CA THR A 7 12.13 12.53 3.20
C THR A 7 11.64 11.43 4.13
N SER A 8 11.56 11.74 5.42
CA SER A 8 11.00 10.85 6.43
C SER A 8 9.53 10.63 6.11
N GLY A 9 9.23 9.51 5.45
CA GLY A 9 7.93 8.89 5.16
C GLY A 9 6.67 9.59 5.66
N ARG A 10 6.43 10.82 5.20
CA ARG A 10 5.28 11.59 5.65
C ARG A 10 4.05 10.97 5.04
N GLN A 11 3.32 10.23 5.85
CA GLN A 11 2.00 9.72 5.48
C GLN A 11 1.14 10.93 5.09
N LEU A 12 0.69 10.95 3.83
CA LEU A 12 -0.12 12.04 3.29
C LEU A 12 -1.47 12.14 4.00
N VAL A 13 -2.00 10.99 4.42
CA VAL A 13 -3.24 10.87 5.18
C VAL A 13 -2.93 10.24 6.54
N PRO A 14 -2.97 11.02 7.63
CA PRO A 14 -2.81 10.49 8.98
C PRO A 14 -3.86 9.40 9.26
N GLY A 15 -3.44 8.27 9.83
CA GLY A 15 -4.34 7.16 10.19
C GLY A 15 -4.67 6.19 9.06
N ALA A 16 -4.27 6.47 7.81
CA ALA A 16 -4.48 5.52 6.70
C ALA A 16 -3.55 4.29 6.76
N HIS A 17 -2.50 4.33 7.57
CA HIS A 17 -1.48 3.29 7.63
C HIS A 17 -2.05 1.88 7.86
N GLN A 18 -2.90 1.73 8.88
CA GLN A 18 -3.49 0.45 9.24
C GLN A 18 -4.38 -0.11 8.13
N ALA A 19 -5.16 0.75 7.47
CA ALA A 19 -6.01 0.33 6.35
C ALA A 19 -5.17 -0.10 5.13
N LEU A 20 -4.08 0.63 4.85
CA LEU A 20 -3.16 0.28 3.77
C LEU A 20 -2.39 -1.02 4.06
N ASP A 21 -2.00 -1.26 5.31
CA ASP A 21 -1.36 -2.51 5.69
C ASP A 21 -2.32 -3.69 5.55
N ASN A 22 -3.55 -3.57 6.02
CA ASN A 22 -4.56 -4.62 5.81
C ASN A 22 -4.72 -4.95 4.32
N MET A 23 -4.88 -3.92 3.48
CA MET A 23 -4.99 -4.09 2.04
C MET A 23 -3.74 -4.75 1.42
N LYS A 24 -2.54 -4.39 1.88
CA LYS A 24 -1.27 -5.01 1.45
C LYS A 24 -1.30 -6.52 1.69
N TYR A 25 -1.71 -6.95 2.88
CA TYR A 25 -1.77 -8.38 3.24
C TYR A 25 -2.89 -9.12 2.53
N GLU A 26 -4.07 -8.50 2.36
CA GLU A 26 -5.18 -9.08 1.60
C GLU A 26 -4.79 -9.35 0.15
N ILE A 27 -4.19 -8.35 -0.52
CA ILE A 27 -3.75 -8.48 -1.90
C ILE A 27 -2.64 -9.54 -2.03
N ALA A 28 -1.71 -9.56 -1.09
CA ALA A 28 -0.65 -10.54 -1.13
C ALA A 28 -1.17 -11.97 -0.96
N ALA A 29 -2.17 -12.16 -0.09
CA ALA A 29 -2.87 -13.43 0.05
C ALA A 29 -3.60 -13.82 -1.24
N GLU A 30 -4.27 -12.88 -1.91
CA GLU A 30 -4.93 -13.14 -3.21
C GLU A 30 -3.95 -13.50 -4.32
N LEU A 31 -2.75 -12.90 -4.32
CA LEU A 31 -1.69 -13.21 -5.28
C LEU A 31 -0.90 -14.48 -4.91
N GLY A 32 -1.24 -15.14 -3.79
CA GLY A 32 -0.55 -16.34 -3.31
C GLY A 32 0.88 -16.09 -2.85
N ILE A 33 1.22 -14.85 -2.48
CA ILE A 33 2.55 -14.49 -2.01
C ILE A 33 2.63 -14.84 -0.51
N PRO A 34 3.63 -15.63 -0.08
CA PRO A 34 3.74 -16.11 1.29
C PRO A 34 4.25 -15.01 2.23
N VAL A 35 3.40 -14.02 2.51
CA VAL A 35 3.65 -12.97 3.50
C VAL A 35 2.70 -13.14 4.67
N TYR A 36 3.25 -13.06 5.88
CA TYR A 36 2.50 -13.22 7.12
C TYR A 36 2.61 -11.93 7.93
N GLN A 37 1.49 -11.53 8.53
CA GLN A 37 1.38 -10.32 9.31
C GLN A 37 2.05 -10.55 10.68
N GLY A 38 3.28 -10.06 10.89
CA GLY A 38 3.98 -10.20 12.16
C GLY A 38 5.45 -9.75 12.16
N SER A 39 5.82 -9.04 13.26
CA SER A 39 7.11 -8.50 13.80
C SER A 39 8.27 -8.07 12.90
N GLU A 40 8.37 -8.57 11.68
CA GLU A 40 9.22 -8.00 10.64
C GLU A 40 8.34 -7.92 9.38
N ASP A 41 7.83 -6.72 9.05
CA ASP A 41 7.34 -6.32 7.72
C ASP A 41 8.48 -6.39 6.68
N TYR A 42 9.30 -7.43 6.73
CA TYR A 42 10.49 -7.61 5.96
C TYR A 42 10.19 -8.53 4.78
N TRP A 43 9.89 -7.90 3.66
CA TRP A 43 9.67 -8.56 2.38
C TRP A 43 10.99 -8.85 1.65
N GLY A 44 12.13 -8.84 2.35
CA GLY A 44 13.45 -8.94 1.70
C GLY A 44 13.73 -10.29 1.04
N ASN A 45 13.03 -11.34 1.47
CA ASN A 45 13.11 -12.67 0.83
C ASN A 45 12.10 -12.82 -0.32
N ILE A 46 11.24 -11.83 -0.54
CA ILE A 46 10.22 -11.83 -1.60
C ILE A 46 10.82 -11.22 -2.87
N PRO A 47 10.64 -11.82 -4.05
CA PRO A 47 11.09 -11.23 -5.31
C PRO A 47 10.54 -9.81 -5.49
N SER A 48 11.38 -8.87 -5.93
CA SER A 48 10.96 -7.48 -6.15
C SER A 48 9.78 -7.35 -7.11
N ARG A 49 9.63 -8.30 -8.05
CA ARG A 49 8.47 -8.39 -8.95
C ARG A 49 7.17 -8.62 -8.20
N ASP A 50 7.18 -9.46 -7.18
CA ASP A 50 5.99 -9.84 -6.42
C ASP A 50 5.61 -8.73 -5.44
N CYS A 51 6.60 -8.10 -4.79
CA CYS A 51 6.40 -6.86 -4.04
C CYS A 51 5.79 -5.75 -4.91
N GLY A 52 6.32 -5.60 -6.13
CA GLY A 52 5.82 -4.62 -7.12
C GLY A 52 4.39 -4.92 -7.57
N ALA A 53 4.05 -6.21 -7.75
CA ALA A 53 2.70 -6.63 -8.07
C ALA A 53 1.72 -6.22 -6.95
N VAL A 54 2.02 -6.52 -5.68
CA VAL A 54 1.17 -6.11 -4.55
C VAL A 54 0.95 -4.61 -4.53
N GLY A 55 2.03 -3.82 -4.61
CA GLY A 55 1.92 -2.35 -4.63
C GLY A 55 1.10 -1.82 -5.81
N GLY A 56 1.25 -2.40 -7.00
CA GLY A 56 0.46 -2.06 -8.18
C GLY A 56 -1.03 -2.38 -8.01
N HIS A 57 -1.35 -3.54 -7.43
CA HIS A 57 -2.72 -3.94 -7.12
C HIS A 57 -3.35 -3.02 -6.06
N MET A 58 -2.58 -2.59 -5.05
CA MET A 58 -3.05 -1.62 -4.05
C MET A 58 -3.47 -0.31 -4.71
N VAL A 59 -2.60 0.27 -5.55
CA VAL A 59 -2.90 1.52 -6.26
C VAL A 59 -4.13 1.38 -7.15
N ARG A 60 -4.26 0.25 -7.86
CA ARG A 60 -5.43 0.00 -8.71
C ARG A 60 -6.74 -0.03 -7.91
N ARG A 61 -6.76 -0.67 -6.74
CA ARG A 61 -7.94 -0.68 -5.86
C ARG A 61 -8.26 0.69 -5.28
N LEU A 62 -7.23 1.42 -4.84
CA LEU A 62 -7.42 2.77 -4.31
C LEU A 62 -8.01 3.71 -5.36
N ILE A 63 -7.56 3.62 -6.61
CA ILE A 63 -8.14 4.39 -7.72
C ILE A 63 -9.58 3.98 -7.96
N GLN A 64 -9.89 2.68 -7.95
CA GLN A 64 -11.27 2.20 -8.12
C GLN A 64 -12.19 2.77 -7.03
N ILE A 65 -11.79 2.66 -5.76
CA ILE A 65 -12.54 3.20 -4.61
C ILE A 65 -12.72 4.73 -4.76
N ALA A 66 -11.67 5.44 -5.19
CA ALA A 66 -11.74 6.88 -5.41
C ALA A 66 -12.70 7.23 -6.55
N GLN A 67 -12.70 6.47 -7.65
CA GLN A 67 -13.64 6.65 -8.76
C GLN A 67 -15.09 6.36 -8.32
N GLU A 68 -15.31 5.31 -7.52
CA GLU A 68 -16.62 5.00 -6.95
C GLU A 68 -17.11 6.12 -6.03
N ALA A 69 -16.24 6.65 -5.16
CA ALA A 69 -16.54 7.79 -4.29
C ALA A 69 -16.83 9.08 -5.09
N MET A 70 -16.13 9.30 -6.22
CA MET A 70 -16.39 10.42 -7.14
C MET A 70 -17.78 10.31 -7.77
N VAL A 71 -18.15 9.12 -8.27
CA VAL A 71 -19.48 8.87 -8.84
C VAL A 71 -20.57 9.08 -7.78
N ASN A 72 -20.31 8.66 -6.54
CA ASN A 72 -21.23 8.83 -5.41
C ASN A 72 -21.21 10.23 -4.79
N GLY A 73 -20.41 11.17 -5.33
CA GLY A 73 -20.36 12.56 -4.88
C GLY A 73 -19.75 12.78 -3.50
N GLN A 74 -18.91 11.85 -3.01
CA GLN A 74 -18.37 11.85 -1.64
C GLN A 74 -17.02 12.56 -1.46
N LEU A 75 -16.44 13.16 -2.51
CA LEU A 75 -15.19 13.91 -2.33
C LEU A 75 -15.45 15.26 -1.63
N PRO A 76 -14.59 15.65 -0.66
CA PRO A 76 -14.59 17.02 -0.16
C PRO A 76 -14.32 17.98 -1.32
N ARG A 77 -15.18 19.00 -1.47
CA ARG A 77 -14.99 20.09 -2.43
C ARG A 77 -13.87 21.03 -1.99
#